data_AF-A0A3M1AXU6-F1
#
_entry.id   AF-A0A3M1AXU6-F1
#
_cell.length_a   1.000
_cell.length_b   1.000
_cell.length_c   1.000
_cell.angle_alpha   90.00
_cell.angle_beta   90.00
_cell.angle_gamma   90.00
#
_symmetry.space_group_name_H-M   'P 1'
#
loop_
_entity.id
_entity.type
_entity.pdbx_description
1 polymer ?
#
loop_
_entity_poly.entity_id
_entity_poly.type
_entity_poly.pdbx_seq_one_letter_code
_entity_poly.pdbx_strand_id
1 'polypeptide(L)'
;KRQIRINSTCTVFAGAELRDRLAMGQRREDILAGLHRAIILRAMSLLARSGGIRDEFTFTGGVAKNEAAVKALKQLVAENYGPRTINISADSIYTGALGAALFAERAYRGEQLDIEKEISHGQRRLHRRH
;
A
#
# COMPACT_ATOMS: atom_id res chain seq x y z
N LYS A 1 17.03 -6.74 -12.72
CA LYS A 1 17.02 -7.74 -11.63
C LYS A 1 16.07 -8.85 -12.03
N ARG A 2 16.39 -10.12 -11.79
CA ARG A 2 15.52 -11.23 -12.18
C ARG A 2 14.50 -11.42 -11.07
N GLN A 3 13.22 -11.26 -11.37
CA GLN A 3 12.20 -11.38 -10.33
C GLN A 3 11.87 -12.85 -10.06
N ILE A 4 12.07 -13.30 -8.83
CA ILE A 4 11.62 -14.62 -8.42
C ILE A 4 10.13 -14.54 -8.05
N ARG A 5 9.34 -15.46 -8.57
CA ARG A 5 7.91 -15.51 -8.23
C ARG A 5 7.75 -16.03 -6.80
N ILE A 6 7.16 -15.18 -5.96
CA ILE A 6 6.72 -15.52 -4.60
C ILE A 6 5.21 -15.66 -4.64
N ASN A 7 4.68 -16.81 -4.21
CA ASN A 7 3.25 -17.10 -4.26
C ASN A 7 2.55 -16.77 -2.93
N SER A 8 3.28 -16.87 -1.82
CA SER A 8 2.74 -16.66 -0.48
C SER A 8 2.80 -15.20 -0.07
N THR A 9 1.71 -14.69 0.48
CA THR A 9 1.61 -13.31 1.02
C THR A 9 1.29 -13.26 2.51
N CYS A 10 0.88 -14.40 3.08
CA CYS A 10 0.82 -14.58 4.53
C CYS A 10 2.23 -14.59 5.09
N THR A 11 2.50 -13.85 6.17
CA THR A 11 3.86 -13.64 6.70
C THR A 11 4.56 -14.95 7.08
N VAL A 12 3.85 -15.89 7.70
CA VAL A 12 4.42 -17.18 8.12
C VAL A 12 4.81 -18.06 6.93
N PHE A 13 3.95 -18.13 5.91
CA PHE A 13 4.19 -18.94 4.70
C PHE A 13 5.19 -18.28 3.75
N ALA A 14 5.12 -16.96 3.59
CA ALA A 14 6.11 -16.20 2.83
C ALA A 14 7.50 -16.37 3.45
N GLY A 15 7.62 -16.33 4.77
CA GLY A 15 8.89 -16.56 5.46
C GLY A 15 9.48 -17.95 5.19
N ALA A 16 8.65 -19.00 5.15
CA ALA A 16 9.08 -20.34 4.77
C ALA A 16 9.53 -20.41 3.30
N GLU A 17 8.71 -19.91 2.37
CA GLU A 17 9.03 -19.87 0.94
C GLU A 17 10.35 -19.11 0.67
N LEU A 18 10.58 -18.01 1.38
CA LEU A 18 11.82 -17.24 1.27
C LEU A 18 13.05 -18.04 1.70
N ARG A 19 12.96 -18.82 2.79
CA ARG A 19 14.05 -19.70 3.23
C ARG A 19 14.34 -20.78 2.20
N ASP A 20 13.31 -21.37 1.60
CA ASP A 20 13.49 -22.39 0.56
C ASP A 20 14.19 -21.81 -0.67
N ARG A 21 13.79 -20.60 -1.11
CA ARG A 21 14.46 -19.90 -2.21
C ARG A 21 15.94 -19.63 -1.92
N LEU A 22 16.27 -19.23 -0.69
CA LEU A 22 17.65 -19.04 -0.26
C LEU A 22 18.44 -20.34 -0.27
N ALA A 23 17.86 -21.44 0.21
CA ALA A 23 18.48 -22.77 0.21
C ALA A 23 18.77 -23.27 -1.22
N MET A 24 17.94 -22.89 -2.20
CA MET A 24 18.15 -23.15 -3.63
C MET A 24 19.25 -22.26 -4.27
N GLY A 25 19.97 -21.46 -3.48
CA GLY A 25 21.04 -20.59 -3.97
C GLY A 25 20.54 -19.36 -4.74
N GLN A 26 19.25 -19.02 -4.62
CA GLN A 26 18.72 -17.84 -5.29
C GLN A 26 19.21 -16.55 -4.61
N ARG A 27 19.51 -15.55 -5.43
CA ARG A 27 20.05 -14.27 -4.95
C ARG A 27 19.02 -13.52 -4.11
N ARG A 28 19.46 -12.95 -2.99
CA ARG A 28 18.61 -12.23 -2.03
C ARG A 28 17.84 -11.08 -2.69
N GLU A 29 18.49 -10.32 -3.57
CA GLU A 29 17.87 -9.19 -4.27
C GLU A 29 16.77 -9.61 -5.25
N ASP A 30 16.89 -10.79 -5.84
CA ASP A 30 15.88 -11.35 -6.76
C ASP A 30 14.67 -11.86 -5.97
N ILE A 31 14.90 -12.44 -4.78
CA ILE A 31 13.87 -12.90 -3.84
C ILE A 31 13.09 -11.70 -3.28
N LEU A 32 13.78 -10.66 -2.80
CA LEU A 32 13.16 -9.46 -2.25
C LEU A 32 12.35 -8.70 -3.30
N ALA A 33 12.84 -8.61 -4.54
CA ALA A 33 12.08 -8.04 -5.65
C ALA A 33 10.78 -8.83 -5.90
N GLY A 34 10.85 -10.16 -5.81
CA GLY A 34 9.69 -11.05 -5.84
C GLY A 34 8.68 -10.78 -4.73
N LEU A 35 9.16 -10.71 -3.49
CA LEU A 35 8.35 -10.48 -2.30
C LEU A 35 7.63 -9.13 -2.37
N HIS A 36 8.32 -8.03 -2.70
CA HIS A 36 7.70 -6.72 -2.83
C HIS A 36 6.56 -6.73 -3.85
N ARG A 37 6.76 -7.33 -5.03
CA ARG A 37 5.69 -7.46 -6.04
C ARG A 37 4.53 -8.30 -5.53
N ALA A 38 4.78 -9.44 -4.90
CA ALA A 38 3.70 -10.29 -4.38
C ALA A 38 2.81 -9.54 -3.36
N ILE A 39 3.42 -8.80 -2.43
CA ILE A 39 2.70 -8.02 -1.42
C ILE A 39 1.92 -6.86 -2.05
N ILE A 40 2.52 -6.13 -2.99
CA ILE A 40 1.85 -5.00 -3.65
C ILE A 40 0.71 -5.48 -4.54
N LEU A 41 0.89 -6.56 -5.29
CA LEU A 41 -0.18 -7.15 -6.12
C LEU A 41 -1.37 -7.57 -5.25
N ARG A 42 -1.13 -8.14 -4.06
CA ARG A 42 -2.19 -8.44 -3.10
C ARG A 42 -2.95 -7.18 -2.69
N ALA A 43 -2.24 -6.10 -2.35
CA ALA A 43 -2.86 -4.83 -2.01
C ALA A 43 -3.70 -4.27 -3.17
N MET A 44 -3.17 -4.33 -4.40
CA MET A 44 -3.90 -3.92 -5.61
C MET A 44 -5.14 -4.77 -5.87
N SER A 45 -5.07 -6.08 -5.70
CA SER A 45 -6.24 -6.95 -5.83
C SER A 45 -7.34 -6.61 -4.81
N LEU A 46 -6.97 -6.19 -3.60
CA LEU A 46 -7.92 -5.70 -2.60
C LEU A 46 -8.57 -4.38 -3.05
N LEU A 47 -7.75 -3.43 -3.50
CA LEU A 47 -8.21 -2.12 -3.97
C LEU A 47 -9.11 -2.23 -5.20
N ALA A 48 -8.78 -3.11 -6.16
CA ALA A 48 -9.57 -3.35 -7.35
C ALA A 48 -11.01 -3.78 -7.00
N ARG A 49 -11.18 -4.60 -5.96
CA ARG A 49 -12.51 -5.01 -5.48
C ARG A 49 -13.29 -3.86 -4.83
N SER A 50 -12.61 -2.81 -4.40
CA SER A 50 -13.21 -1.61 -3.79
C SER A 50 -13.33 -0.44 -4.79
N GLY A 51 -13.19 -0.68 -6.09
CA GLY A 51 -13.33 0.34 -7.14
C GLY A 51 -12.02 0.87 -7.72
N GLY A 52 -10.87 0.33 -7.30
CA GLY A 52 -9.56 0.63 -7.87
C GLY A 52 -9.01 2.02 -7.54
N ILE A 53 -8.01 2.45 -8.31
CA ILE A 53 -7.34 3.75 -8.16
C ILE A 53 -7.83 4.68 -9.27
N ARG A 54 -8.39 5.84 -8.89
CA ARG A 54 -8.86 6.87 -9.82
C ARG A 54 -7.75 7.87 -10.16
N ASP A 55 -7.49 8.82 -9.28
CA ASP A 55 -6.58 9.94 -9.55
C ASP A 55 -5.30 9.86 -8.70
N GLU A 56 -5.47 9.62 -7.40
CA GLU A 56 -4.37 9.59 -6.43
C GLU A 56 -4.31 8.27 -5.65
N PHE A 57 -3.09 7.90 -5.24
CA PHE A 57 -2.78 6.76 -4.41
C PHE A 57 -1.89 7.18 -3.24
N THR A 58 -2.38 7.03 -2.01
CA THR A 58 -1.63 7.39 -0.80
C THR A 58 -1.05 6.13 -0.15
N PHE A 59 0.27 6.09 0.03
CA PHE A 59 0.97 4.97 0.67
C PHE A 59 1.52 5.37 2.03
N THR A 60 1.09 4.69 3.09
CA THR A 60 1.40 5.02 4.48
C THR A 60 1.92 3.81 5.26
N GLY A 61 2.30 4.02 6.52
CA GLY A 61 2.92 3.02 7.37
C GLY A 61 4.45 2.96 7.22
N GLY A 62 5.08 2.07 7.98
CA GLY A 62 6.55 1.94 8.03
C GLY A 62 7.17 1.48 6.71
N VAL A 63 6.46 0.66 5.93
CA VAL A 63 6.94 0.15 4.63
C VAL A 63 7.10 1.27 3.61
N ALA A 64 6.43 2.40 3.79
CA ALA A 64 6.58 3.56 2.91
C ALA A 64 7.97 4.22 2.99
N LYS A 65 8.77 3.91 4.02
CA LYS A 65 10.19 4.30 4.11
C LYS A 65 11.14 3.34 3.38
N ASN A 66 10.65 2.22 2.85
CA ASN A 66 11.46 1.28 2.07
C ASN A 66 11.45 1.68 0.59
N GLU A 67 12.56 2.21 0.10
CA GLU A 67 12.70 2.68 -1.28
C GLU A 67 12.45 1.59 -2.33
N ALA A 68 12.85 0.34 -2.05
CA ALA A 68 12.63 -0.78 -2.97
C ALA A 68 11.14 -1.13 -3.07
N ALA A 69 10.42 -1.08 -1.95
CA ALA A 69 8.97 -1.26 -1.92
C ALA A 69 8.25 -0.10 -2.63
N VAL A 70 8.65 1.14 -2.38
CA VAL A 70 8.09 2.34 -3.04
C VAL A 70 8.32 2.27 -4.55
N LYS A 71 9.51 1.87 -5.00
CA LYS A 71 9.80 1.71 -6.43
C LYS A 71 8.91 0.63 -7.07
N ALA A 72 8.81 -0.54 -6.43
CA ALA A 72 7.94 -1.61 -6.91
C ALA A 72 6.47 -1.17 -6.96
N LEU A 73 6.03 -0.38 -5.97
CA LEU A 73 4.67 0.14 -5.90
C LEU A 73 4.40 1.10 -7.05
N LYS A 74 5.25 2.11 -7.25
CA LYS A 74 5.11 3.07 -8.35
C LYS A 74 5.03 2.38 -9.70
N GLN A 75 5.90 1.39 -9.93
CA GLN A 75 5.90 0.59 -11.15
C GLN A 75 4.58 -0.18 -11.32
N LEU A 76 4.12 -0.88 -10.28
CA LEU A 76 2.90 -1.69 -10.36
C LEU A 76 1.64 -0.82 -10.50
N VAL A 77 1.59 0.36 -9.87
CA VAL A 77 0.47 1.30 -10.05
C VAL A 77 0.42 1.76 -11.51
N ALA A 78 1.58 2.13 -12.07
CA ALA A 78 1.68 2.51 -13.47
C ALA A 78 1.28 1.36 -14.43
N GLU A 79 1.71 0.12 -14.15
CA GLU A 79 1.36 -1.07 -14.94
C GLU A 79 -0.15 -1.37 -14.94
N ASN A 80 -0.84 -1.19 -13.80
CA ASN A 80 -2.23 -1.63 -13.64
C ASN A 80 -3.27 -0.52 -13.83
N TYR A 81 -2.90 0.73 -13.54
CA TYR A 81 -3.81 1.87 -13.60
C TYR A 81 -3.31 2.97 -14.55
N GLY A 82 -2.03 2.99 -14.92
CA GLY A 82 -1.42 4.10 -15.66
C GLY A 82 -0.85 5.17 -14.73
N PRO A 83 -0.48 6.35 -15.26
CA PRO A 83 0.11 7.41 -14.44
C PRO A 83 -0.88 7.90 -13.39
N ARG A 84 -0.50 7.84 -12.11
CA ARG A 84 -1.29 8.30 -10.96
C ARG A 84 -0.41 9.12 -10.03
N THR A 85 -1.01 10.08 -9.34
CA THR A 85 -0.31 10.81 -8.28
C THR A 85 -0.11 9.89 -7.09
N ILE A 86 1.13 9.72 -6.65
CA ILE A 86 1.47 8.84 -5.52
C ILE A 86 1.94 9.70 -4.36
N ASN A 87 1.16 9.72 -3.29
CA ASN A 87 1.41 10.51 -2.10
C ASN A 87 2.10 9.67 -1.02
N ILE A 88 3.28 10.11 -0.59
CA ILE A 88 4.07 9.45 0.46
C ILE A 88 4.63 10.54 1.38
N SER A 89 4.13 10.60 2.60
CA SER A 89 4.65 11.52 3.62
C SER A 89 5.90 10.96 4.29
N ALA A 90 6.84 11.83 4.68
CA ALA A 90 7.99 11.45 5.51
C ALA A 90 7.55 10.89 6.90
N ASP A 91 6.37 11.29 7.35
CA ASP A 91 5.75 10.91 8.62
C ASP A 91 4.77 9.73 8.48
N SER A 92 4.85 8.97 7.38
CA SER A 92 3.96 7.85 7.07
C SER A 92 3.81 6.82 8.21
N ILE A 93 4.85 6.66 9.04
CA ILE A 93 4.85 5.73 10.17
C ILE A 93 3.86 6.12 11.26
N TYR A 94 3.53 7.41 11.38
CA TYR A 94 2.64 7.95 12.41
C TYR A 94 1.17 8.03 11.97
N THR A 95 0.86 7.76 10.69
CA THR A 95 -0.50 7.93 10.15
C THR A 95 -1.57 7.16 10.93
N GLY A 96 -1.25 5.95 11.43
CA GLY A 96 -2.19 5.17 12.23
C GLY A 96 -2.52 5.82 13.57
N ALA A 97 -1.51 6.30 14.29
CA ALA A 97 -1.68 6.99 15.57
C ALA A 97 -2.42 8.33 15.38
N LEU A 98 -2.07 9.08 14.32
CA LEU A 98 -2.75 10.32 13.96
C LEU A 98 -4.23 10.07 13.66
N GLY A 99 -4.55 9.03 12.89
CA GLY A 99 -5.93 8.64 12.61
C GLY A 99 -6.73 8.32 13.88
N ALA A 100 -6.12 7.60 14.82
CA ALA A 100 -6.75 7.30 16.11
C ALA A 100 -7.00 8.55 16.96
N ALA A 101 -6.03 9.48 17.01
CA ALA A 101 -6.17 10.74 17.73
C ALA A 101 -7.31 11.61 17.15
N LEU A 102 -7.33 11.78 15.83
CA LEU A 102 -8.40 12.51 15.12
C LEU A 102 -9.77 11.86 15.31
N PHE A 103 -9.83 10.53 15.31
CA PHE A 103 -11.07 9.79 15.56
C PHE A 103 -11.60 10.07 16.97
N ALA A 104 -10.73 10.02 17.99
CA ALA A 104 -11.12 10.31 19.38
C ALA A 104 -11.54 11.77 19.58
N GLU A 105 -10.83 12.73 18.96
CA GLU A 105 -11.16 14.15 19.01
C GLU A 105 -12.56 14.43 18.44
N ARG A 106 -12.88 13.87 17.27
CA ARG A 106 -14.21 14.02 16.64
C ARG A 106 -15.32 13.44 17.51
N ALA A 107 -15.08 12.27 18.08
CA ALA A 107 -16.02 11.64 19.01
C ALA A 107 -16.28 12.51 20.24
N TYR A 108 -15.24 13.12 20.81
CA TYR A 108 -15.37 14.05 21.93
C TYR A 108 -16.16 15.32 21.57
N ARG A 109 -15.97 15.84 20.35
CA ARG A 109 -16.71 17.00 19.83
C ARG A 109 -18.17 16.71 19.48
N GLY A 110 -18.63 15.46 19.61
CA GLY A 110 -19.99 15.06 19.24
C GLY A 110 -20.24 15.06 17.73
N GLU A 111 -19.19 15.06 16.91
CA GLU A 111 -19.30 14.95 15.47
C GLU A 111 -19.62 13.50 15.10
N GLN A 112 -20.85 13.23 14.67
CA GLN A 112 -21.24 11.89 14.25
C GLN A 112 -20.46 11.50 12.99
N LEU A 113 -19.61 10.49 13.11
CA LEU A 113 -18.83 9.95 12.00
C LEU A 113 -19.74 9.17 11.06
N ASP A 114 -20.28 9.89 10.09
CA ASP A 114 -20.98 9.31 8.95
C ASP A 114 -19.93 8.82 7.93
N ILE A 115 -19.37 7.63 8.21
CA ILE A 115 -18.22 7.06 7.46
C ILE A 115 -18.51 7.00 5.95
N GLU A 116 -19.75 6.73 5.57
CA GLU A 116 -20.18 6.71 4.17
C GLU A 116 -20.09 8.09 3.50
N LYS A 117 -20.46 9.16 4.22
CA LYS A 117 -20.31 10.54 3.71
C LYS A 117 -18.86 10.98 3.63
N GLU A 118 -18.01 10.62 4.59
CA GLU A 118 -16.58 10.98 4.58
C GLU A 118 -15.84 10.30 3.43
N ILE A 119 -16.09 9.01 3.18
CA ILE A 119 -15.52 8.29 2.03
C ILE A 119 -15.97 8.95 0.70
N SER A 120 -17.25 9.31 0.60
CA SER A 120 -17.80 10.01 -0.56
C SER A 120 -17.25 11.44 -0.73
N HIS A 121 -17.03 12.19 0.36
CA HIS A 121 -16.44 13.53 0.32
C HIS A 121 -14.94 13.54 0.05
N GLY A 122 -14.20 12.56 0.57
CA GLY A 122 -12.78 12.37 0.26
C GLY A 122 -12.59 12.19 -1.24
N GLN A 123 -13.39 11.30 -1.86
CA GLN A 123 -13.37 11.09 -3.31
C GLN A 123 -13.76 12.35 -4.12
N ARG A 124 -14.63 13.22 -3.58
CA ARG A 124 -15.07 14.47 -4.25
C ARG A 124 -14.12 15.66 -4.08
N ARG A 125 -13.42 15.80 -2.95
CA ARG A 125 -12.43 16.89 -2.74
C ARG A 125 -11.22 16.75 -3.68
N LEU A 126 -10.86 15.52 -4.01
CA LEU A 126 -9.86 15.18 -5.03
C LEU A 126 -10.25 15.68 -6.43
N HIS A 127 -11.53 15.62 -6.80
CA HIS A 127 -12.04 16.06 -8.10
C HIS A 127 -12.14 17.60 -8.30
N ARG A 128 -11.94 18.42 -7.26
CA ARG A 128 -12.05 19.89 -7.34
C ARG A 128 -10.71 20.63 -7.50
N ARG A 129 -9.60 19.91 -7.70
CA ARG A 129 -8.26 20.50 -7.95
C ARG A 129 -7.83 20.44 -9.42
N HIS A 130 -8.80 20.48 -10.33
CA HIS A 130 -8.59 20.70 -11.77
C HIS A 130 -9.25 22.00 -12.20
#